data_AF-A0AAW8FR38-F1
#
_entry.id   AF-A0AAW8FR38-F1
#
_cell.length_a   1.000
_cell.length_b   1.000
_cell.length_c   1.000
_cell.angle_alpha   90.00
_cell.angle_beta   90.00
_cell.angle_gamma   90.00
#
_symmetry.space_group_name_H-M   'P 1'
#
loop_
_entity.id
_entity.type
_entity.pdbx_description
1 polymer ?
#
loop_
_entity_poly.entity_id
_entity_poly.type
_entity_poly.pdbx_seq_one_letter_code
_entity_poly.pdbx_strand_id
1 'polypeptide(L)'
;MFAPEWDAGCRSCSAFLDQIGHLAHLKARGTTFAAVSRAPYTKILPFKARMGWAVPWYSSYGGDFDHDFEATLEIDGEPAERPGISCFLRDLDRVFRTYSTYERGLDGLGSTTSFPDLAALGRQGEWEEPKGRASALGAPAGSVRMRYHGEYES
;
A
#
# COMPACT_ATOMS: atom_id res chain seq x y z
N MET A 1 1.32 8.00 8.02
CA MET A 1 0.32 9.00 8.40
C MET A 1 0.88 10.40 8.27
N PHE A 2 0.04 11.33 7.87
CA PHE A 2 0.32 12.75 7.79
C PHE A 2 -1.01 13.48 8.05
N ALA A 3 -1.19 14.03 9.25
CA ALA A 3 -2.41 14.75 9.62
C ALA A 3 -2.45 16.16 8.99
N PRO A 4 -3.64 16.76 8.78
CA PRO A 4 -3.77 18.12 8.27
C PRO A 4 -3.04 19.18 9.09
N GLU A 5 -2.94 19.00 10.40
CA GLU A 5 -2.35 19.93 11.36
C GLU A 5 -0.82 19.84 11.39
N TRP A 6 -0.23 18.81 10.79
CA TRP A 6 1.21 18.59 10.80
C TRP A 6 1.92 19.33 9.65
N ASP A 7 3.23 19.54 9.81
CA ASP A 7 4.12 20.09 8.77
C ASP A 7 4.92 19.01 8.03
N ALA A 8 4.89 17.78 8.53
CA ALA A 8 5.63 16.65 8.00
C ALA A 8 4.88 15.33 8.26
N GLY A 9 5.15 14.31 7.44
CA GLY A 9 4.69 12.95 7.69
C GLY A 9 5.27 12.39 9.00
N CYS A 10 4.54 11.45 9.61
CA CYS A 10 4.99 10.73 10.80
C CYS A 10 6.38 10.11 10.55
N ARG A 11 7.26 10.19 11.55
CA ARG A 11 8.65 9.69 11.48
C ARG A 11 8.72 8.20 11.15
N SER A 12 7.97 7.36 11.86
CA SER A 12 7.98 5.90 11.62
C SER A 12 7.38 5.55 10.26
N CYS A 13 6.28 6.22 9.86
CA CYS A 13 5.69 6.00 8.54
C CYS A 13 6.61 6.44 7.40
N SER A 14 7.37 7.51 7.59
CA SER A 14 8.35 7.98 6.60
C SER A 14 9.48 6.97 6.45
N ALA A 15 10.03 6.47 7.57
CA ALA A 15 11.02 5.41 7.57
C ALA A 15 10.50 4.09 6.97
N PHE A 16 9.21 3.81 7.09
CA PHE A 16 8.57 2.68 6.41
C PHE A 16 8.50 2.88 4.89
N LEU A 17 8.13 4.09 4.42
CA LEU A 17 8.10 4.40 2.98
C LEU A 17 9.49 4.32 2.34
N ASP A 18 10.55 4.67 3.07
CA ASP A 18 11.94 4.51 2.61
C ASP A 18 12.33 3.04 2.35
N GLN A 19 11.63 2.09 2.95
CA GLN A 19 11.89 0.66 2.76
C GLN A 19 11.16 0.07 1.55
N ILE A 20 10.22 0.79 0.96
CA ILE A 20 9.42 0.28 -0.16
C ILE A 20 10.29 0.14 -1.40
N GLY A 21 10.48 -1.13 -1.81
CA GLY A 21 11.21 -1.47 -3.03
C GLY A 21 10.49 -1.07 -4.32
N HIS A 22 11.07 -1.46 -5.46
CA HIS A 22 10.55 -1.09 -6.77
C HIS A 22 9.15 -1.66 -7.03
N LEU A 23 8.17 -0.78 -7.24
CA LEU A 23 6.75 -1.14 -7.39
C LEU A 23 6.43 -2.00 -8.63
N ALA A 24 7.35 -2.12 -9.58
CA ALA A 24 7.17 -2.93 -10.78
C ALA A 24 7.00 -4.41 -10.43
N HIS A 25 7.66 -4.88 -9.37
CA HIS A 25 7.50 -6.25 -8.87
C HIS A 25 6.09 -6.53 -8.35
N LEU A 26 5.41 -5.53 -7.78
CA LEU A 26 4.00 -5.65 -7.40
C LEU A 26 3.09 -5.62 -8.64
N LYS A 27 3.32 -4.65 -9.54
CA LYS A 27 2.53 -4.50 -10.77
C LYS A 27 2.58 -5.77 -11.63
N ALA A 28 3.74 -6.43 -11.70
CA ALA A 28 3.93 -7.71 -12.39
C ALA A 28 2.98 -8.81 -11.90
N ARG A 29 2.57 -8.74 -10.62
CA ARG A 29 1.65 -9.66 -9.95
C ARG A 29 0.22 -9.13 -9.87
N GLY A 30 -0.12 -8.09 -10.65
CA GLY A 30 -1.45 -7.49 -10.61
C GLY A 30 -1.76 -6.74 -9.30
N THR A 31 -0.73 -6.39 -8.53
CA THR A 31 -0.87 -5.67 -7.26
C THR A 31 -0.31 -4.25 -7.41
N THR A 32 -1.07 -3.25 -6.96
CA THR A 32 -0.61 -1.86 -6.92
C THR A 32 -0.48 -1.38 -5.49
N PHE A 33 0.50 -0.52 -5.23
CA PHE A 33 0.69 0.12 -3.94
C PHE A 33 0.37 1.62 -4.04
N ALA A 34 -0.30 2.15 -3.03
CA ALA A 34 -0.52 3.57 -2.85
C ALA A 34 -0.48 3.94 -1.36
N ALA A 35 0.13 5.07 -1.05
CA ALA A 35 0.01 5.70 0.25
C ALA A 35 -1.22 6.62 0.26
N VAL A 36 -1.90 6.70 1.41
CA VAL A 36 -2.99 7.65 1.65
C VAL A 36 -2.72 8.36 2.96
N SER A 37 -3.05 9.64 3.03
CA SER A 37 -3.02 10.38 4.29
C SER A 37 -4.03 11.51 4.27
N ARG A 38 -4.52 11.87 5.46
CA ARG A 38 -5.51 12.93 5.67
C ARG A 38 -5.00 14.34 5.38
N ALA A 39 -3.68 14.57 5.31
CA ALA A 39 -3.13 15.88 4.94
C ALA A 39 -3.61 16.35 3.55
N PRO A 40 -3.87 17.66 3.35
CA PRO A 40 -4.16 18.22 2.03
C PRO A 40 -3.09 17.88 1.00
N TYR A 41 -3.49 17.65 -0.26
CA TYR A 41 -2.55 17.30 -1.32
C TYR A 41 -1.43 18.34 -1.52
N THR A 42 -1.72 19.62 -1.28
CA THR A 42 -0.76 20.72 -1.32
C THR A 42 0.35 20.61 -0.27
N LYS A 43 0.13 19.89 0.85
CA LYS A 43 1.17 19.55 1.83
C LYS A 43 1.90 18.26 1.47
N ILE A 44 1.18 17.26 0.96
CA ILE A 44 1.76 15.96 0.58
C ILE A 44 2.77 16.10 -0.55
N LEU A 45 2.42 16.82 -1.62
CA LEU A 45 3.25 16.89 -2.83
C LEU A 45 4.69 17.41 -2.57
N PRO A 46 4.91 18.56 -1.91
CA PRO A 46 6.27 19.04 -1.63
C PRO A 46 7.01 18.13 -0.65
N PHE A 47 6.32 17.52 0.32
CA PHE A 47 6.94 16.55 1.24
C PHE A 47 7.42 15.31 0.48
N LYS A 48 6.57 14.73 -0.38
CA LYS A 48 6.91 13.59 -1.24
C LYS A 48 8.11 13.92 -2.15
N ALA A 49 8.11 15.11 -2.76
CA ALA A 49 9.21 15.55 -3.62
C ALA A 49 10.53 15.67 -2.83
N ARG A 50 10.49 16.24 -1.63
CA ARG A 50 11.66 16.34 -0.74
C ARG A 50 12.24 14.97 -0.36
N MET A 51 11.38 13.96 -0.17
CA MET A 51 11.81 12.59 0.16
C MET A 51 12.27 11.79 -1.07
N GLY A 52 12.06 12.28 -2.29
CA GLY A 52 12.48 11.59 -3.52
C GLY A 52 11.68 10.33 -3.85
N TRP A 53 10.52 10.12 -3.21
CA TRP A 53 9.73 8.91 -3.41
C TRP A 53 8.90 8.94 -4.70
N ALA A 54 8.93 7.84 -5.44
CA ALA A 54 8.08 7.63 -6.61
C ALA A 54 6.69 7.04 -6.27
N VAL A 55 6.47 6.65 -5.01
CA VAL A 55 5.25 6.01 -4.52
C VAL A 55 4.01 6.87 -4.82
N PRO A 56 2.93 6.32 -5.42
CA PRO A 56 1.66 7.03 -5.52
C PRO A 56 1.15 7.42 -4.12
N TRP A 57 0.83 8.69 -3.92
CA TRP A 57 0.36 9.18 -2.63
C TRP A 57 -0.86 10.07 -2.85
N TYR A 58 -2.00 9.65 -2.30
CA TYR A 58 -3.27 10.34 -2.39
C TYR A 58 -3.63 11.04 -1.08
N SER A 59 -4.39 12.11 -1.20
CA SER A 59 -4.98 12.82 -0.08
C SER A 59 -6.41 12.32 0.12
N SER A 60 -6.77 12.06 1.37
CA SER A 60 -8.14 11.84 1.82
C SER A 60 -8.72 13.06 2.55
N TYR A 61 -8.05 14.22 2.43
CA TYR A 61 -8.45 15.44 3.14
C TYR A 61 -9.91 15.81 2.83
N GLY A 62 -10.69 16.05 3.89
CA GLY A 62 -12.11 16.37 3.79
C GLY A 62 -13.03 15.16 3.58
N GLY A 63 -12.50 13.93 3.56
CA GLY A 63 -13.26 12.69 3.54
C GLY A 63 -13.11 11.87 4.82
N ASP A 64 -13.84 10.75 4.86
CA ASP A 64 -13.91 9.79 5.97
C ASP A 64 -13.04 8.53 5.76
N PHE A 65 -12.35 8.42 4.63
CA PHE A 65 -11.55 7.24 4.26
C PHE A 65 -10.65 6.71 5.38
N ASP A 66 -9.85 7.59 6.01
CA ASP A 66 -8.92 7.15 7.06
C ASP A 66 -9.67 6.67 8.33
N HIS A 67 -10.86 7.20 8.61
CA HIS A 67 -11.72 6.73 9.70
C HIS A 67 -12.37 5.37 9.34
N ASP A 68 -12.93 5.23 8.14
CA ASP A 68 -13.55 3.99 7.64
C ASP A 68 -12.58 2.80 7.65
N PHE A 69 -11.30 3.08 7.42
CA PHE A 69 -10.23 2.09 7.44
C PHE A 69 -9.39 2.10 8.72
N GLU A 70 -9.89 2.75 9.78
CA GLU A 70 -9.32 2.79 11.12
C GLU A 70 -7.83 3.22 11.15
N ALA A 71 -7.41 4.02 10.17
CA ALA A 71 -6.14 4.71 10.14
C ALA A 71 -6.19 6.04 10.90
N THR A 72 -7.39 6.54 11.20
CA THR A 72 -7.65 7.60 12.18
C THR A 72 -8.66 7.10 13.21
N LEU A 73 -8.33 7.23 14.49
CA LEU A 73 -9.18 6.86 15.61
C LEU A 73 -9.63 8.12 16.36
N GLU A 74 -10.82 8.07 16.96
CA GLU A 74 -11.26 9.12 17.89
C GLU A 74 -10.82 8.74 19.31
N ILE A 75 -9.92 9.52 19.89
CA ILE A 75 -9.42 9.32 21.26
C ILE A 75 -9.70 10.60 22.04
N ASP A 76 -10.52 10.51 23.09
CA ASP A 76 -10.94 11.66 23.91
C ASP A 76 -11.56 12.82 23.10
N GLY A 77 -12.21 12.49 21.98
CA GLY A 77 -12.85 13.45 21.08
C GLY A 77 -11.90 14.15 20.09
N GLU A 78 -10.65 13.69 20.01
CA GLU A 78 -9.64 14.20 19.09
C GLU A 78 -9.16 13.10 18.12
N PRO A 79 -8.90 13.45 16.85
CA PRO A 79 -8.43 12.49 15.85
C PRO A 79 -6.97 12.11 16.11
N ALA A 80 -6.74 10.82 16.31
CA ALA A 80 -5.43 10.21 16.47
C ALA A 80 -5.06 9.39 15.22
N GLU A 81 -3.98 9.78 14.56
CA GLU A 81 -3.45 9.06 13.40
C GLU A 81 -2.73 7.77 13.80
N ARG A 82 -3.12 6.65 13.17
CA ARG A 82 -2.57 5.32 13.36
C ARG A 82 -1.96 4.79 12.06
N PRO A 83 -0.66 4.43 12.03
CA PRO A 83 -0.07 3.73 10.89
C PRO A 83 -0.81 2.44 10.58
N GLY A 84 -1.08 2.17 9.31
CA GLY A 84 -1.78 0.98 8.86
C GLY A 84 -1.46 0.62 7.43
N ILE A 85 -1.70 -0.64 7.09
CA ILE A 85 -1.77 -1.11 5.71
C ILE A 85 -3.04 -1.93 5.55
N SER A 86 -3.76 -1.67 4.47
CA SER A 86 -4.94 -2.43 4.06
C SER A 86 -4.75 -2.96 2.65
N CYS A 87 -5.16 -4.21 2.41
CA CYS A 87 -5.18 -4.81 1.09
C CYS A 87 -6.62 -4.90 0.60
N PHE A 88 -6.80 -4.49 -0.65
CA PHE A 88 -8.09 -4.50 -1.33
C PHE A 88 -8.01 -5.40 -2.56
N LEU A 89 -9.03 -6.23 -2.74
CA LEU A 89 -9.28 -6.98 -3.96
C LEU A 89 -10.41 -6.29 -4.72
N ARG A 90 -10.14 -5.92 -5.97
CA ARG A 90 -11.18 -5.42 -6.87
C ARG A 90 -11.60 -6.54 -7.81
N ASP A 91 -12.89 -6.83 -7.81
CA ASP A 91 -13.53 -7.73 -8.77
C ASP A 91 -14.60 -6.93 -9.52
N LEU A 92 -14.29 -6.58 -10.76
CA LEU A 92 -15.11 -5.69 -11.59
C LEU A 92 -15.42 -4.34 -10.90
N ASP A 93 -16.66 -4.12 -10.52
CA ASP A 93 -17.19 -2.93 -9.85
C ASP A 93 -17.17 -3.04 -8.31
N ARG A 94 -16.84 -4.21 -7.76
CA ARG A 94 -16.84 -4.48 -6.33
C ARG A 94 -15.42 -4.40 -5.76
N VAL A 95 -15.32 -3.88 -4.55
CA VAL A 95 -14.06 -3.79 -3.79
C VAL A 95 -14.23 -4.48 -2.45
N PHE A 96 -13.30 -5.36 -2.10
CA PHE A 96 -13.29 -6.10 -0.86
C PHE A 96 -12.02 -5.77 -0.07
N ARG A 97 -12.16 -5.44 1.22
CA ARG A 97 -11.02 -5.38 2.14
C ARG A 97 -10.68 -6.80 2.57
N THR A 98 -9.52 -7.29 2.17
CA THR A 98 -9.12 -8.69 2.41
C THR A 98 -8.14 -8.84 3.55
N TYR A 99 -7.43 -7.79 3.91
CA TYR A 99 -6.46 -7.77 4.99
C TYR A 99 -6.26 -6.35 5.51
N SER A 100 -6.05 -6.21 6.82
CA SER A 100 -5.58 -4.97 7.44
C SER A 100 -4.67 -5.29 8.62
N THR A 101 -3.62 -4.50 8.81
CA THR A 101 -2.81 -4.49 10.04
C THR A 101 -2.35 -3.09 10.36
N TYR A 102 -2.07 -2.84 11.63
CA TYR A 102 -1.83 -1.49 12.16
C TYR A 102 -0.63 -1.48 13.11
N GLU A 103 -0.11 -0.28 13.36
CA GLU A 103 1.00 -0.03 14.29
C GLU A 103 2.20 -0.93 13.98
N ARG A 104 2.66 -1.72 14.97
CA ARG A 104 3.78 -2.66 14.84
C ARG A 104 3.55 -3.78 13.84
N GLY A 105 2.33 -3.95 13.34
CA GLY A 105 2.04 -4.83 12.20
C GLY A 105 2.83 -4.47 10.94
N LEU A 106 3.37 -3.26 10.86
CA LEU A 106 4.21 -2.79 9.75
C LEU A 106 5.70 -3.10 9.95
N ASP A 107 6.17 -3.47 11.14
CA ASP A 107 7.60 -3.62 11.49
C ASP A 107 8.35 -4.63 10.60
N GLY A 108 7.63 -5.61 10.01
CA GLY A 108 8.20 -6.64 9.13
C GLY A 108 7.89 -6.46 7.64
N LEU A 109 7.33 -5.32 7.25
CA LEU A 109 6.89 -5.05 5.88
C LEU A 109 7.84 -4.10 5.14
N GLY A 110 7.73 -4.04 3.82
CA GLY A 110 8.50 -3.12 2.96
C GLY A 110 9.28 -3.82 1.85
N SER A 111 9.59 -5.12 2.03
CA SER A 111 10.23 -5.92 0.97
C SER A 111 9.28 -6.20 -0.19
N THR A 112 9.85 -6.44 -1.37
CA THR A 112 9.10 -6.80 -2.60
C THR A 112 8.31 -8.11 -2.48
N THR A 113 8.62 -8.94 -1.48
CA THR A 113 7.92 -10.20 -1.19
C THR A 113 6.89 -10.08 -0.07
N SER A 114 7.07 -9.14 0.87
CA SER A 114 6.17 -8.97 2.01
C SER A 114 4.77 -8.51 1.60
N PHE A 115 4.63 -7.56 0.66
CA PHE A 115 3.30 -7.10 0.24
C PHE A 115 2.48 -8.17 -0.50
N PRO A 116 3.05 -8.95 -1.44
CA PRO A 116 2.33 -10.07 -2.04
C PRO A 116 1.84 -11.11 -1.04
N ASP A 117 2.53 -11.32 0.10
CA ASP A 117 2.06 -12.22 1.15
C ASP A 117 0.76 -11.76 1.81
N LEU A 118 0.53 -10.45 1.86
CA LEU A 118 -0.68 -9.85 2.42
C LEU A 118 -1.82 -9.77 1.39
N ALA A 119 -1.48 -9.62 0.12
CA ALA A 119 -2.44 -9.45 -0.96
C ALA A 119 -3.21 -10.74 -1.24
N ALA A 120 -4.50 -10.62 -1.57
CA ALA A 120 -5.36 -11.76 -1.87
C ALA A 120 -4.86 -12.61 -3.06
N LEU A 121 -4.07 -12.03 -3.97
CA LEU A 121 -3.50 -12.75 -5.11
C LEU A 121 -2.21 -13.52 -4.78
N GLY A 122 -1.66 -13.33 -3.59
CA GLY A 122 -0.46 -14.03 -3.13
C GLY A 122 0.80 -13.67 -3.92
N ARG A 123 1.83 -14.52 -3.78
CA ARG A 123 3.11 -14.35 -4.48
C ARG A 123 3.06 -14.78 -5.93
N GLN A 124 2.10 -15.57 -6.36
CA GLN A 124 2.02 -16.18 -7.70
C GLN A 124 3.27 -16.98 -8.07
N GLY A 125 3.82 -17.72 -7.10
CA GLY A 125 4.90 -18.69 -7.34
C GLY A 125 4.33 -20.03 -7.81
N GLU A 126 5.06 -20.78 -8.65
CA GLU A 126 4.61 -22.11 -9.11
C GLU A 126 4.34 -23.10 -7.96
N TRP A 127 5.04 -22.91 -6.84
CA TRP A 127 4.91 -23.70 -5.62
C TRP A 127 3.71 -23.31 -4.75
N GLU A 128 3.04 -22.18 -5.02
CA GLU A 128 2.04 -21.61 -4.13
C GLU A 128 0.68 -22.33 -4.23
N GLU A 129 -0.02 -22.43 -3.10
CA GLU A 129 -1.34 -23.05 -2.98
C GLU A 129 -2.39 -22.09 -2.36
N PRO A 130 -3.69 -22.28 -2.63
CA PRO A 130 -4.22 -23.17 -3.66
C PRO A 130 -3.87 -22.68 -5.07
N LYS A 131 -3.65 -23.62 -6.00
CA LYS A 131 -3.48 -23.28 -7.43
C LYS A 131 -4.64 -22.44 -7.95
N GLY A 132 -4.33 -21.52 -8.87
CA GLY A 132 -5.34 -20.69 -9.54
C GLY A 132 -5.83 -19.46 -8.76
N ARG A 133 -5.26 -19.17 -7.58
CA ARG A 133 -5.62 -17.97 -6.79
C ARG A 133 -5.58 -16.65 -7.59
N ALA A 134 -4.67 -16.54 -8.57
CA ALA A 134 -4.53 -15.36 -9.44
C ALA A 134 -5.05 -15.55 -10.88
N SER A 135 -5.47 -16.75 -11.27
CA SER A 135 -5.83 -17.03 -12.67
C SER A 135 -7.09 -16.30 -13.13
N ALA A 136 -8.00 -15.96 -12.21
CA ALA A 136 -9.23 -15.23 -12.52
C ALA A 136 -9.02 -13.74 -12.87
N LEU A 137 -7.91 -13.13 -12.42
CA LEU A 137 -7.65 -11.69 -12.56
C LEU A 137 -6.44 -11.35 -13.45
N GLY A 138 -5.80 -12.37 -14.02
CA GLY A 138 -4.81 -12.22 -15.08
C GLY A 138 -3.38 -12.55 -14.64
N ALA A 139 -2.79 -13.42 -15.45
CA ALA A 139 -1.46 -14.03 -15.38
C ALA A 139 -1.29 -15.11 -14.30
N PRO A 140 -1.11 -16.39 -14.69
CA PRO A 140 -0.88 -17.47 -13.74
C PRO A 140 0.49 -17.32 -13.04
N ALA A 141 0.64 -18.08 -11.96
CA ALA A 141 1.93 -18.27 -11.31
C ALA A 141 2.99 -18.77 -12.33
N GLY A 142 4.20 -18.21 -12.27
CA GLY A 142 5.28 -18.52 -13.23
C GLY A 142 5.12 -17.88 -14.63
N SER A 143 4.15 -16.98 -14.83
CA SER A 143 3.93 -16.35 -16.13
C SER A 143 5.05 -15.41 -16.58
N VAL A 144 5.12 -15.21 -17.90
CA VAL A 144 6.01 -14.27 -18.63
C VAL A 144 5.96 -12.81 -18.14
N ARG A 145 5.02 -12.48 -17.23
CA ARG A 145 4.93 -11.15 -16.60
C ARG A 145 5.97 -10.95 -15.50
N MET A 146 6.50 -12.02 -14.91
CA MET A 146 7.56 -11.93 -13.93
C MET A 146 8.91 -11.87 -14.65
N ARG A 147 9.45 -10.66 -14.74
CA ARG A 147 10.66 -10.33 -15.49
C ARG A 147 11.85 -10.02 -14.58
N TYR A 148 13.05 -9.99 -15.16
CA TYR A 148 14.21 -9.45 -14.46
C TYR A 148 14.02 -7.96 -14.18
N HIS A 149 14.69 -7.44 -13.15
CA HIS A 149 14.52 -6.05 -12.70
C HIS A 149 14.66 -5.01 -13.82
N GLY A 150 15.61 -5.20 -14.76
CA GLY A 150 15.84 -4.28 -15.88
C GLY A 150 14.86 -4.40 -17.05
N GLU A 151 13.89 -5.30 -16.99
CA GLU A 151 12.95 -5.59 -18.09
C GLU A 151 11.53 -5.08 -17.83
N TYR A 152 11.32 -4.41 -16.69
CA TYR A 152 10.08 -3.69 -16.40
C TYR A 152 10.11 -2.31 -17.04
N GLU A 153 9.03 -1.94 -17.72
CA GLU A 153 8.81 -0.56 -18.14
C GLU A 153 8.60 0.30 -16.88
N SER A 154 9.35 1.40 -16.80
CA SER A 154 9.34 2.36 -15.68
C SER A 154 8.04 3.16 -15.61
#